data_AF-A0AA38C411-F1
#
_entry.id   AF-A0AA38C411-F1
#
_cell.length_a   1.000
_cell.length_b   1.000
_cell.length_c   1.000
_cell.angle_alpha   90.00
_cell.angle_beta   90.00
_cell.angle_gamma   90.00
#
_symmetry.space_group_name_H-M   'P 1'
#
loop_
_entity.id
_entity.type
_entity.pdbx_description
1 polymer ?
#
loop_
_entity_poly.entity_id
_entity_poly.type
_entity_poly.pdbx_seq_one_letter_code
_entity_poly.pdbx_strand_id
1 'polypeptide(L)'
;CKGPVDMYAKCGSINNVRELFEKMPHGKAFITAFRSGAIMVFLLAENGLLMLYISINLFKMYYGDDWEGLFEAITGYGLGGSSMALFGKVGGGIYTKAANVGADLVGKVERNIPEDDPHLHGLVFIIIFALLKCVYVIADNVGDNVGDIAGMGSYLFGSYAESSCAALVLASISSFGTSHDFIAMSYPLLITSMGIIVFLITNLFATDIFEIKAMKDSEPTLKKQLIISIVLMTIGISVVSLVALPPSFTIFSFGEQKVVKNWYVILSVCY
;
A
#
# COMPACT_ATOMS: atom_id res chain seq x y z
N CYS A 1 12.53 -10.72 7.95
CA CYS A 1 11.16 -11.23 7.73
C CYS A 1 10.37 -11.32 9.05
N LYS A 2 10.21 -10.21 9.79
CA LYS A 2 9.46 -10.19 11.07
C LYS A 2 8.02 -9.67 10.95
N GLY A 3 7.75 -8.74 10.02
CA GLY A 3 6.42 -8.14 9.81
C GLY A 3 5.19 -9.06 9.64
N PRO A 4 5.28 -10.32 9.18
CA PRO A 4 4.09 -11.19 9.09
C PRO A 4 3.76 -11.94 10.38
N VAL A 5 4.72 -12.07 11.31
CA VAL A 5 4.46 -12.63 12.64
C VAL A 5 3.60 -11.66 13.45
N ASP A 6 3.78 -10.36 13.24
CA ASP A 6 3.04 -9.30 13.95
C ASP A 6 1.64 -9.05 13.39
N MET A 7 1.39 -9.31 12.10
CA MET A 7 0.05 -9.18 11.52
C MET A 7 -0.90 -10.31 12.00
N TYR A 8 -0.37 -11.52 12.27
CA TYR A 8 -1.13 -12.65 12.81
C TYR A 8 -1.27 -12.63 14.35
N ALA A 9 -0.61 -11.69 15.04
CA ALA A 9 -0.75 -11.50 16.49
C ALA A 9 -2.15 -10.98 16.92
N LYS A 10 -3.09 -10.82 15.99
CA LYS A 10 -4.45 -10.32 16.28
C LYS A 10 -5.43 -11.36 16.85
N CYS A 11 -5.03 -12.62 17.11
CA CYS A 11 -5.91 -13.62 17.75
C CYS A 11 -5.25 -14.56 18.80
N GLY A 12 -4.09 -14.24 19.38
CA GLY A 12 -3.53 -15.08 20.46
C GLY A 12 -2.16 -14.66 20.99
N SER A 13 -1.70 -15.37 22.04
CA SER A 13 -0.38 -15.18 22.66
C SER A 13 0.73 -15.15 21.61
N ILE A 14 1.43 -14.02 21.50
CA ILE A 14 2.56 -13.77 20.57
C ILE A 14 3.60 -14.89 20.61
N ASN A 15 3.82 -15.50 21.77
CA ASN A 15 4.76 -16.60 21.96
C ASN A 15 4.37 -17.86 21.16
N ASN A 16 3.07 -18.16 21.07
CA ASN A 16 2.57 -19.32 20.34
C ASN A 16 2.72 -19.15 18.83
N VAL A 17 2.61 -17.91 18.33
CA VAL A 17 2.75 -17.59 16.90
C VAL A 17 4.22 -17.65 16.48
N ARG A 18 5.14 -17.09 17.28
CA ARG A 18 6.59 -17.16 17.04
C ARG A 18 7.09 -18.60 17.03
N GLU A 19 6.72 -19.41 18.02
CA GLU A 19 7.06 -20.83 18.03
C GLU A 19 6.47 -21.60 16.85
N LEU A 20 5.27 -21.25 16.38
CA LEU A 20 4.67 -21.85 15.19
C LEU A 20 5.50 -21.55 13.94
N PHE A 21 5.94 -20.29 13.78
CA PHE A 21 6.73 -19.84 12.64
C PHE A 21 8.13 -20.45 12.62
N GLU A 22 8.77 -20.62 13.77
CA GLU A 22 10.06 -21.31 13.88
C GLU A 22 9.96 -22.80 13.57
N LYS A 23 8.85 -23.44 13.93
CA LYS A 23 8.59 -24.86 13.64
C LYS A 23 8.10 -25.10 12.21
N MET A 24 7.72 -24.06 11.47
CA MET A 24 7.23 -24.16 10.09
C MET A 24 8.38 -24.23 9.08
N PRO A 25 8.25 -25.04 8.01
CA PRO A 25 9.21 -25.00 6.91
C PRO A 25 9.18 -23.61 6.25
N HIS A 26 10.36 -23.07 5.95
CA HIS A 26 10.54 -21.68 5.49
C HIS A 26 9.63 -21.28 4.32
N GLY A 27 9.35 -22.19 3.38
CA GLY A 27 8.43 -21.93 2.28
C GLY A 27 6.99 -21.66 2.73
N LYS A 28 6.48 -22.42 3.72
CA LYS A 28 5.14 -22.20 4.27
C LYS A 28 5.06 -20.90 5.06
N ALA A 29 6.09 -20.59 5.84
CA ALA A 29 6.18 -19.33 6.57
C ALA A 29 6.15 -18.13 5.60
N PHE A 30 6.90 -18.20 4.49
CA PHE A 30 6.88 -17.15 3.46
C PHE A 30 5.51 -17.03 2.79
N ILE A 31 4.87 -18.14 2.40
CA ILE A 31 3.57 -18.08 1.71
C ILE A 31 2.50 -17.47 2.62
N THR A 32 2.46 -17.85 3.90
CA THR A 32 1.52 -17.27 4.88
C THR A 32 1.74 -15.76 5.02
N ALA A 33 3.00 -15.37 5.17
CA ALA A 33 3.42 -13.98 5.28
C ALA A 33 3.07 -13.13 4.05
N PHE A 34 3.29 -13.71 2.88
CA PHE A 34 3.07 -13.05 1.62
C PHE A 34 1.57 -12.92 1.33
N ARG A 35 0.78 -13.96 1.61
CA ARG A 35 -0.69 -13.92 1.48
C ARG A 35 -1.33 -12.90 2.42
N SER A 36 -0.84 -12.75 3.65
CA SER A 36 -1.36 -11.73 4.57
C SER A 36 -1.06 -10.30 4.08
N GLY A 37 0.15 -10.06 3.57
CA GLY A 37 0.50 -8.79 2.93
C GLY A 37 -0.35 -8.49 1.69
N ALA A 38 -0.60 -9.51 0.86
CA ALA A 38 -1.43 -9.37 -0.33
C ALA A 38 -2.88 -8.96 0.00
N ILE A 39 -3.48 -9.52 1.07
CA ILE A 39 -4.84 -9.14 1.52
C ILE A 39 -4.90 -7.65 1.88
N MET A 40 -3.90 -7.14 2.61
CA MET A 40 -3.86 -5.73 2.99
C MET A 40 -3.84 -4.82 1.77
N VAL A 41 -2.94 -5.08 0.81
CA VAL A 41 -2.77 -4.24 -0.38
C VAL A 41 -4.02 -4.30 -1.27
N PHE A 42 -4.59 -5.50 -1.45
CA PHE A 42 -5.79 -5.69 -2.25
C PHE A 42 -6.99 -4.92 -1.67
N LEU A 43 -7.26 -5.08 -0.38
CA LEU A 43 -8.35 -4.36 0.29
C LEU A 43 -8.15 -2.85 0.27
N LEU A 44 -6.90 -2.37 0.39
CA LEU A 44 -6.60 -0.94 0.34
C LEU A 44 -6.84 -0.37 -1.07
N ALA A 45 -6.37 -1.06 -2.11
CA ALA A 45 -6.53 -0.64 -3.50
C ALA A 45 -8.01 -0.66 -3.94
N GLU A 46 -8.73 -1.76 -3.66
CA GLU A 46 -10.14 -1.89 -4.02
C GLU A 46 -11.03 -0.88 -3.29
N ASN A 47 -10.88 -0.74 -1.97
CA ASN A 47 -11.69 0.23 -1.23
C ASN A 47 -11.36 1.67 -1.62
N GLY A 48 -10.09 1.98 -1.89
CA GLY A 48 -9.70 3.30 -2.36
C GLY A 48 -10.31 3.63 -3.72
N LEU A 49 -10.27 2.69 -4.66
CA LEU A 49 -10.90 2.83 -5.97
C LEU A 49 -12.43 2.93 -5.88
N LEU A 50 -13.06 2.05 -5.11
CA LEU A 50 -14.51 2.01 -4.94
C LEU A 50 -15.04 3.30 -4.32
N MET A 51 -14.40 3.78 -3.25
CA MET A 51 -14.82 5.02 -2.59
C MET A 51 -14.64 6.24 -3.50
N LEU A 52 -13.51 6.33 -4.21
CA LEU A 52 -13.30 7.40 -5.18
C LEU A 52 -14.35 7.38 -6.30
N TYR A 53 -14.65 6.20 -6.84
CA TYR A 53 -15.69 6.03 -7.86
C TYR A 53 -17.09 6.42 -7.36
N ILE A 54 -17.46 5.99 -6.14
CA ILE A 54 -18.74 6.36 -5.53
C ILE A 54 -18.80 7.88 -5.31
N SER A 55 -17.76 8.50 -4.78
CA SER A 55 -17.70 9.95 -4.57
C SER A 55 -17.87 10.73 -5.88
N ILE A 56 -17.20 10.31 -6.96
CA ILE A 56 -17.36 10.93 -8.29
C ILE A 56 -18.82 10.85 -8.76
N ASN A 57 -19.46 9.68 -8.65
CA ASN A 57 -20.84 9.50 -9.08
C ASN A 57 -21.84 10.30 -8.22
N LEU A 58 -21.62 10.37 -6.91
CA LEU A 58 -22.45 11.19 -6.01
C LEU A 58 -22.31 12.69 -6.32
N PHE A 59 -21.09 13.16 -6.53
CA PHE A 59 -20.85 14.58 -6.80
C PHE A 59 -21.37 14.95 -8.19
N LYS A 60 -21.33 14.02 -9.15
CA LYS A 60 -21.94 14.18 -10.48
C LYS A 60 -23.44 14.47 -10.42
N MET A 61 -24.17 13.89 -9.45
CA MET A 61 -25.60 14.18 -9.29
C MET A 61 -25.87 15.63 -8.88
N TYR A 62 -24.93 16.29 -8.20
CA TYR A 62 -25.06 17.68 -7.77
C TYR A 62 -24.53 18.68 -8.81
N TYR A 63 -23.33 18.42 -9.37
CA TYR A 63 -22.66 19.34 -10.30
C TYR A 63 -23.15 19.21 -11.76
N GLY A 64 -23.77 18.08 -12.15
CA GLY A 64 -24.29 17.88 -13.49
C GLY A 64 -23.21 17.98 -14.57
N ASP A 65 -23.25 19.04 -15.37
CA ASP A 65 -22.33 19.30 -16.48
C ASP A 65 -21.08 20.11 -16.07
N ASP A 66 -21.05 20.66 -14.85
CA ASP A 66 -19.88 21.37 -14.31
C ASP A 66 -18.82 20.36 -13.78
N TRP A 67 -18.07 19.77 -14.71
CA TRP A 67 -17.04 18.79 -14.36
C TRP A 67 -15.80 19.42 -13.77
N GLU A 68 -15.50 20.69 -14.07
CA GLU A 68 -14.39 21.41 -13.47
C GLU A 68 -14.59 21.53 -11.95
N GLY A 69 -15.73 22.07 -11.52
CA GLY A 69 -16.08 22.19 -10.10
C GLY A 69 -16.22 20.83 -9.41
N LEU A 70 -16.72 19.81 -10.12
CA LEU A 70 -16.83 18.45 -9.58
C LEU A 70 -15.46 17.87 -9.20
N PHE A 71 -14.51 17.88 -10.15
CA PHE A 71 -13.21 17.25 -9.92
C PHE A 71 -12.30 18.12 -9.04
N GLU A 72 -12.50 19.44 -9.02
CA GLU A 72 -11.92 20.33 -8.01
C GLU A 72 -12.39 19.92 -6.60
N ALA A 73 -13.69 19.69 -6.39
CA ALA A 73 -14.19 19.24 -5.10
C ALA A 73 -13.66 17.83 -4.71
N ILE A 74 -13.48 16.94 -5.68
CA ILE A 74 -12.89 15.60 -5.46
C ILE A 74 -11.43 15.66 -5.02
N THR A 75 -10.68 16.75 -5.26
CA THR A 75 -9.30 16.89 -4.74
C THR A 75 -9.22 16.80 -3.21
N GLY A 76 -10.31 17.16 -2.51
CA GLY A 76 -10.42 17.01 -1.06
C GLY A 76 -10.24 15.56 -0.59
N TYR A 77 -10.51 14.56 -1.46
CA TYR A 77 -10.26 13.15 -1.18
C TYR A 77 -8.77 12.86 -0.98
N GLY A 78 -7.92 13.33 -1.91
CA GLY A 78 -6.47 13.21 -1.81
C GLY A 78 -5.92 13.98 -0.61
N LEU A 79 -6.36 15.23 -0.43
CA LEU A 79 -5.97 16.08 0.70
C LEU A 79 -6.28 15.39 2.04
N GLY A 80 -7.49 14.84 2.21
CA GLY A 80 -7.90 14.16 3.43
C GLY A 80 -7.07 12.90 3.69
N GLY A 81 -6.84 12.09 2.65
CA GLY A 81 -6.03 10.88 2.72
C GLY A 81 -4.61 11.15 3.20
N SER A 82 -3.91 12.08 2.55
CA SER A 82 -2.54 12.43 2.93
C SER A 82 -2.42 13.15 4.27
N SER A 83 -3.42 13.96 4.64
CA SER A 83 -3.45 14.61 5.96
C SER A 83 -3.49 13.56 7.08
N MET A 84 -4.37 12.56 6.95
CA MET A 84 -4.45 11.47 7.93
C MET A 84 -3.23 10.56 7.88
N ALA A 85 -2.68 10.31 6.68
CA ALA A 85 -1.47 9.53 6.51
C ALA A 85 -0.25 10.17 7.19
N LEU A 86 -0.14 11.51 7.16
CA LEU A 86 0.92 12.24 7.83
C LEU A 86 0.90 11.97 9.34
N PHE A 87 -0.27 12.12 9.98
CA PHE A 87 -0.39 11.85 11.41
C PHE A 87 -0.20 10.36 11.75
N GLY A 88 -0.72 9.45 10.92
CA GLY A 88 -0.54 8.01 11.11
C GLY A 88 0.93 7.59 11.03
N LYS A 89 1.66 8.09 10.02
CA LYS A 89 3.08 7.78 9.80
C LYS A 89 3.98 8.40 10.85
N VAL A 90 3.75 9.67 11.22
CA VAL A 90 4.54 10.35 12.25
C VAL A 90 4.25 9.76 13.63
N GLY A 91 2.96 9.61 13.99
CA GLY A 91 2.55 9.06 15.28
C GLY A 91 3.00 7.61 15.47
N GLY A 92 2.74 6.75 14.48
CA GLY A 92 3.17 5.36 14.51
C GLY A 92 4.69 5.20 14.43
N GLY A 93 5.37 6.03 13.63
CA GLY A 93 6.82 6.04 13.52
C GLY A 93 7.53 6.42 14.83
N ILE A 94 7.02 7.44 15.54
CA ILE A 94 7.54 7.83 16.86
C ILE A 94 7.34 6.69 17.86
N TYR A 95 6.13 6.10 17.90
CA TYR A 95 5.80 5.00 18.82
C TYR A 95 6.74 3.80 18.62
N THR A 96 6.87 3.34 17.37
CA THR A 96 7.72 2.20 17.00
C THR A 96 9.17 2.50 17.30
N LYS A 97 9.73 3.59 16.79
CA LYS A 97 11.16 3.86 16.99
C LYS A 97 11.53 4.09 18.45
N ALA A 98 10.65 4.71 19.26
CA ALA A 98 10.89 4.84 20.69
C ALA A 98 10.88 3.47 21.40
N ALA A 99 9.94 2.59 21.04
CA ALA A 99 9.85 1.24 21.60
C ALA A 99 11.07 0.38 21.22
N ASN A 100 11.42 0.31 19.93
CA ASN A 100 12.50 -0.54 19.43
C ASN A 100 13.86 -0.11 20.00
N VAL A 101 14.14 1.20 20.03
CA VAL A 101 15.40 1.73 20.60
C VAL A 101 15.48 1.45 22.11
N GLY A 102 14.38 1.60 22.84
CA GLY A 102 14.32 1.29 24.28
C GLY A 102 14.51 -0.19 24.58
N ALA A 103 13.83 -1.06 23.84
CA ALA A 103 13.91 -2.52 23.97
C ALA A 103 15.33 -3.04 23.67
N ASP A 104 15.93 -2.56 22.58
CA ASP A 104 17.23 -3.02 22.12
C ASP A 104 18.38 -2.55 23.01
N LEU A 105 18.40 -1.28 23.43
CA LEU A 105 19.49 -0.75 24.26
C LEU A 105 19.52 -1.45 25.62
N VAL A 106 18.38 -1.52 26.30
CA VAL A 106 18.30 -2.12 27.64
C VAL A 106 18.44 -3.65 27.56
N GLY A 107 17.90 -4.28 26.52
CA GLY A 107 17.95 -5.73 26.35
C GLY A 107 19.31 -6.26 25.93
N LYS A 108 19.83 -5.77 24.80
CA LYS A 108 21.04 -6.28 24.16
C LYS A 108 22.30 -5.69 24.79
N VAL A 109 22.36 -4.36 24.95
CA VAL A 109 23.60 -3.66 25.31
C VAL A 109 23.86 -3.72 26.81
N GLU A 110 22.85 -3.47 27.64
CA GLU A 110 23.05 -3.45 29.10
C GLU A 110 23.01 -4.85 29.73
N ARG A 111 22.16 -5.74 29.20
CA ARG A 111 21.86 -7.03 29.85
C ARG A 111 22.35 -8.26 29.09
N ASN A 112 22.87 -8.11 27.87
CA ASN A 112 23.32 -9.22 27.02
C ASN A 112 22.28 -10.33 26.84
N ILE A 113 20.99 -9.97 26.81
CA ILE A 113 19.90 -10.91 26.56
C ILE A 113 19.56 -10.86 25.06
N PRO A 114 19.27 -12.00 24.42
CA PRO A 114 18.83 -12.03 23.03
C PRO A 114 17.62 -11.12 22.78
N GLU A 115 17.57 -10.57 21.56
CA GLU A 115 16.44 -9.78 21.06
C GLU A 115 15.15 -10.57 21.21
N ASP A 116 14.05 -9.92 21.59
CA ASP A 116 12.71 -10.51 21.55
C ASP A 116 12.43 -11.71 22.49
N ASP A 117 13.28 -11.99 23.48
CA ASP A 117 13.15 -13.16 24.37
C ASP A 117 11.96 -13.06 25.36
N PRO A 118 10.97 -13.98 25.29
CA PRO A 118 9.82 -14.00 26.18
C PRO A 118 10.07 -14.63 27.56
N HIS A 119 11.23 -15.28 27.79
CA HIS A 119 11.50 -16.09 28.98
C HIS A 119 12.15 -15.34 30.16
N LEU A 120 12.01 -14.02 30.24
CA LEU A 120 12.63 -13.23 31.30
C LEU A 120 11.87 -13.29 32.63
N HIS A 121 11.77 -14.47 33.24
CA HIS A 121 11.21 -14.69 34.57
C HIS A 121 12.33 -15.08 35.56
N GLY A 122 12.84 -14.13 36.35
CA GLY A 122 13.70 -14.48 37.47
C GLY A 122 13.85 -13.34 38.48
N LEU A 123 13.42 -13.55 39.73
CA LEU A 123 13.69 -12.87 41.02
C LEU A 123 13.59 -11.31 41.21
N VAL A 124 12.42 -10.91 41.74
CA VAL A 124 12.03 -9.78 42.63
C VAL A 124 12.57 -8.35 42.38
N PHE A 125 13.88 -8.09 42.28
CA PHE A 125 14.38 -6.79 41.75
C PHE A 125 14.22 -6.71 40.22
N ILE A 126 14.11 -7.88 39.61
CA ILE A 126 13.86 -8.11 38.20
C ILE A 126 12.36 -8.03 37.90
N ILE A 127 11.43 -8.08 38.85
CA ILE A 127 9.98 -8.04 38.51
C ILE A 127 9.58 -6.69 37.91
N ILE A 128 10.04 -5.57 38.47
CA ILE A 128 9.77 -4.23 37.90
C ILE A 128 10.45 -4.10 36.53
N PHE A 129 11.70 -4.56 36.41
CA PHE A 129 12.47 -4.47 35.18
C PHE A 129 11.98 -5.43 34.08
N ALA A 130 11.49 -6.62 34.45
CA ALA A 130 10.91 -7.62 33.56
C ALA A 130 9.50 -7.21 33.13
N LEU A 131 8.70 -6.59 34.02
CA LEU A 131 7.44 -5.94 33.63
C LEU A 131 7.70 -4.82 32.63
N LEU A 132 8.67 -3.93 32.90
CA LEU A 132 9.09 -2.89 31.96
C LEU A 132 9.55 -3.49 30.63
N LYS A 133 10.35 -4.57 30.63
CA LYS A 133 10.85 -5.20 29.41
C LYS A 133 9.76 -5.93 28.61
N CYS A 134 8.83 -6.62 29.26
CA CYS A 134 7.64 -7.16 28.59
C CYS A 134 6.82 -6.03 27.96
N VAL A 135 6.68 -4.89 28.65
CA VAL A 135 6.01 -3.71 28.08
C VAL A 135 6.77 -3.17 26.86
N TYR A 136 8.11 -3.15 26.87
CA TYR A 136 8.91 -2.71 25.73
C TYR A 136 8.82 -3.66 24.52
N VAL A 137 8.88 -4.98 24.73
CA VAL A 137 8.74 -5.97 23.63
C VAL A 137 7.32 -5.97 23.06
N ILE A 138 6.30 -5.82 23.92
CA ILE A 138 4.92 -5.67 23.48
C ILE A 138 4.77 -4.35 22.69
N ALA A 139 5.36 -3.26 23.17
CA ALA A 139 5.33 -1.97 22.47
C ALA A 139 6.08 -1.98 21.14
N ASP A 140 7.17 -2.74 21.01
CA ASP A 140 7.90 -2.95 19.75
C ASP A 140 6.98 -3.63 18.71
N ASN A 141 6.40 -4.78 19.05
CA ASN A 141 5.49 -5.52 18.16
C ASN A 141 4.18 -4.76 17.86
N VAL A 142 3.66 -4.00 18.83
CA VAL A 142 2.53 -3.10 18.58
C VAL A 142 2.96 -1.95 17.66
N GLY A 143 4.17 -1.43 17.85
CA GLY A 143 4.79 -0.43 16.99
C GLY A 143 4.89 -0.90 15.54
N ASP A 144 5.44 -2.08 15.29
CA ASP A 144 5.54 -2.65 13.93
C ASP A 144 4.17 -2.69 13.23
N ASN A 145 3.08 -2.98 13.96
CA ASN A 145 1.73 -2.92 13.39
C ASN A 145 1.19 -1.50 13.19
N VAL A 146 1.42 -0.59 14.14
CA VAL A 146 0.87 0.78 14.11
C VAL A 146 1.64 1.69 13.16
N GLY A 147 2.98 1.64 13.21
CA GLY A 147 3.88 2.40 12.36
C GLY A 147 4.07 1.76 10.99
N ASP A 148 4.69 0.58 10.98
CA ASP A 148 5.19 -0.01 9.73
C ASP A 148 4.05 -0.57 8.85
N ILE A 149 2.96 -1.06 9.44
CA ILE A 149 1.79 -1.52 8.69
C ILE A 149 0.76 -0.40 8.49
N ALA A 150 0.13 0.11 9.55
CA ALA A 150 -0.96 1.09 9.41
C ALA A 150 -0.49 2.46 8.87
N GLY A 151 0.67 2.94 9.33
CA GLY A 151 1.29 4.16 8.83
C GLY A 151 1.71 4.04 7.36
N MET A 152 2.30 2.92 6.94
CA MET A 152 2.68 2.70 5.54
C MET A 152 1.45 2.53 4.62
N GLY A 153 0.42 1.81 5.08
CA GLY A 153 -0.83 1.64 4.34
C GLY A 153 -1.54 2.97 4.07
N SER A 154 -1.69 3.81 5.11
CA SER A 154 -2.27 5.15 4.94
C SER A 154 -1.44 6.04 4.02
N TYR A 155 -0.11 5.96 4.10
CA TYR A 155 0.79 6.68 3.19
C TYR A 155 0.61 6.27 1.73
N LEU A 156 0.56 4.97 1.44
CA LEU A 156 0.32 4.47 0.07
C LEU A 156 -1.05 4.88 -0.46
N PHE A 157 -2.08 4.84 0.39
CA PHE A 157 -3.41 5.34 0.04
C PHE A 157 -3.41 6.83 -0.30
N GLY A 158 -2.72 7.66 0.50
CA GLY A 158 -2.59 9.09 0.22
C GLY A 158 -1.94 9.36 -1.14
N SER A 159 -0.83 8.67 -1.45
CA SER A 159 -0.18 8.79 -2.75
C SER A 159 -1.06 8.34 -3.92
N TYR A 160 -1.83 7.25 -3.74
CA TYR A 160 -2.81 6.80 -4.73
C TYR A 160 -3.93 7.83 -4.95
N ALA A 161 -4.49 8.37 -3.86
CA ALA A 161 -5.59 9.32 -3.91
C ALA A 161 -5.15 10.63 -4.56
N GLU A 162 -4.00 11.19 -4.17
CA GLU A 162 -3.46 12.42 -4.75
C GLU A 162 -3.12 12.29 -6.23
N SER A 163 -2.44 11.21 -6.64
CA SER A 163 -2.09 10.99 -8.05
C SER A 163 -3.34 10.83 -8.93
N SER A 164 -4.36 10.12 -8.44
CA SER A 164 -5.64 9.98 -9.12
C SER A 164 -6.39 11.31 -9.22
N CYS A 165 -6.50 12.04 -8.11
CA CYS A 165 -7.16 13.36 -8.08
C CYS A 165 -6.45 14.38 -8.98
N ALA A 166 -5.11 14.41 -8.99
CA ALA A 166 -4.33 15.31 -9.83
C ALA A 166 -4.57 15.04 -11.32
N ALA A 167 -4.60 13.76 -11.72
CA ALA A 167 -4.91 13.36 -13.10
C ALA A 167 -6.34 13.75 -13.47
N LEU A 168 -7.31 13.56 -12.56
CA LEU A 168 -8.72 13.92 -12.79
C LEU A 168 -8.91 15.43 -12.94
N VAL A 169 -8.31 16.27 -12.10
CA VAL A 169 -8.43 17.74 -12.25
C VAL A 169 -7.82 18.20 -13.57
N LEU A 170 -6.66 17.67 -13.95
CA LEU A 170 -6.07 18.03 -15.24
C LEU A 170 -6.98 17.59 -16.41
N ALA A 171 -7.60 16.42 -16.29
CA ALA A 171 -8.52 15.90 -17.30
C ALA A 171 -9.82 16.70 -17.40
N SER A 172 -10.32 17.29 -16.30
CA SER A 172 -11.60 18.01 -16.28
C SER A 172 -11.54 19.33 -17.06
N ILE A 173 -10.40 20.01 -17.01
CA ILE A 173 -10.14 21.25 -17.78
C ILE A 173 -9.61 20.97 -19.20
N SER A 174 -9.39 19.69 -19.53
CA SER A 174 -8.95 19.23 -20.84
C SER A 174 -10.15 18.87 -21.74
N SER A 175 -9.89 18.45 -22.97
CA SER A 175 -10.97 18.02 -23.89
C SER A 175 -11.90 16.95 -23.32
N PHE A 176 -11.41 16.11 -22.39
CA PHE A 176 -12.19 15.05 -21.77
C PHE A 176 -13.35 15.60 -20.92
N GLY A 177 -13.12 16.67 -20.16
CA GLY A 177 -14.18 17.31 -19.38
C GLY A 177 -15.10 18.19 -20.20
N THR A 178 -14.58 18.87 -21.24
CA THR A 178 -15.42 19.75 -22.09
C THR A 178 -16.31 19.00 -23.08
N SER A 179 -15.90 17.80 -23.50
CA SER A 179 -16.71 16.90 -24.33
C SER A 179 -17.58 15.93 -23.53
N HIS A 180 -17.50 15.99 -22.19
CA HIS A 180 -18.20 15.11 -21.26
C HIS A 180 -17.98 13.61 -21.56
N ASP A 181 -16.78 13.24 -22.03
CA ASP A 181 -16.40 11.84 -22.26
C ASP A 181 -16.00 11.17 -20.96
N PHE A 182 -16.95 10.45 -20.36
CA PHE A 182 -16.75 9.77 -19.08
C PHE A 182 -15.69 8.66 -19.14
N ILE A 183 -15.49 8.03 -20.29
CA ILE A 183 -14.54 6.91 -20.42
C ILE A 183 -13.11 7.46 -20.39
N ALA A 184 -12.82 8.47 -21.21
CA ALA A 184 -11.51 9.11 -21.22
C ALA A 184 -11.23 9.84 -19.89
N MET A 185 -12.27 10.41 -19.26
CA MET A 185 -12.15 11.05 -17.95
C MET A 185 -11.78 10.08 -16.82
N SER A 186 -12.36 8.87 -16.85
CA SER A 186 -12.11 7.82 -15.85
C SER A 186 -10.83 7.01 -16.12
N TYR A 187 -10.00 7.42 -17.08
CA TYR A 187 -8.73 6.79 -17.41
C TYR A 187 -7.80 6.46 -16.21
N PRO A 188 -7.54 7.37 -15.24
CA PRO A 188 -6.73 7.03 -14.06
C PRO A 188 -7.34 5.92 -13.20
N LEU A 189 -8.67 5.86 -13.11
CA LEU A 189 -9.39 4.79 -12.40
C LEU A 189 -9.26 3.47 -13.18
N LEU A 190 -9.36 3.51 -14.52
CA LEU A 190 -9.21 2.32 -15.37
C LEU A 190 -7.81 1.70 -15.28
N ILE A 191 -6.76 2.53 -15.22
CA ILE A 191 -5.38 2.04 -14.98
C ILE A 191 -5.31 1.32 -13.63
N THR A 192 -5.90 1.90 -12.59
CA THR A 192 -5.92 1.30 -11.25
C THR A 192 -6.68 -0.02 -11.24
N SER A 193 -7.84 -0.10 -11.90
CA SER A 193 -8.61 -1.34 -12.08
C SER A 193 -7.80 -2.43 -12.78
N MET A 194 -7.07 -2.07 -13.86
CA MET A 194 -6.17 -3.00 -14.53
C MET A 194 -5.02 -3.44 -13.62
N GLY A 195 -4.53 -2.54 -12.77
CA GLY A 195 -3.56 -2.81 -11.72
C GLY A 195 -3.99 -3.91 -10.75
N ILE A 196 -5.25 -3.89 -10.32
CA ILE A 196 -5.82 -4.90 -9.42
C ILE A 196 -5.85 -6.27 -10.11
N ILE A 197 -6.22 -6.32 -11.39
CA ILE A 197 -6.24 -7.57 -12.18
C ILE A 197 -4.83 -8.13 -12.36
N VAL A 198 -3.87 -7.29 -12.74
CA VAL A 198 -2.46 -7.70 -12.91
C VAL A 198 -1.88 -8.15 -11.57
N PHE A 199 -2.21 -7.48 -10.47
CA PHE A 199 -1.81 -7.89 -9.13
C PHE A 199 -2.33 -9.28 -8.79
N LEU A 200 -3.61 -9.57 -9.06
CA LEU A 200 -4.21 -10.88 -8.81
C LEU A 200 -3.47 -11.98 -9.59
N ILE A 201 -3.21 -11.75 -10.88
CA ILE A 201 -2.44 -12.68 -11.73
C ILE A 201 -1.04 -12.88 -11.15
N THR A 202 -0.32 -11.80 -10.85
CA THR A 202 1.06 -11.85 -10.33
C THR A 202 1.12 -12.55 -8.97
N ASN A 203 0.11 -12.34 -8.12
CA ASN A 203 -0.01 -12.98 -6.80
C ASN A 203 -0.14 -14.51 -6.93
N LEU A 204 -0.89 -15.02 -7.91
CA LEU A 204 -1.00 -16.46 -8.17
C LEU A 204 0.35 -17.08 -8.56
N PHE A 205 1.15 -16.37 -9.38
CA PHE A 205 2.51 -16.84 -9.72
C PHE A 205 3.39 -16.94 -8.47
N ALA A 206 3.30 -15.97 -7.56
CA ALA A 206 4.09 -15.95 -6.34
C ALA A 206 3.66 -17.01 -5.31
N THR A 207 2.36 -17.30 -5.17
CA THR A 207 1.87 -18.23 -4.15
C THR A 207 1.84 -19.69 -4.59
N ASP A 208 1.53 -19.96 -5.86
CA ASP A 208 1.17 -21.31 -6.29
C ASP A 208 2.21 -21.94 -7.22
N ILE A 209 3.06 -21.14 -7.88
CA ILE A 209 4.00 -21.63 -8.91
C ILE A 209 5.44 -21.68 -8.40
N PHE A 210 5.86 -20.73 -7.56
CA PHE A 210 7.22 -20.68 -7.02
C PHE A 210 7.25 -21.17 -5.56
N GLU A 211 7.69 -22.41 -5.37
CA GLU A 211 7.92 -22.95 -4.02
C GLU A 211 9.31 -22.53 -3.50
N ILE A 212 9.33 -21.85 -2.35
CA ILE A 212 10.58 -21.44 -1.69
C ILE A 212 11.11 -22.58 -0.82
N LYS A 213 12.32 -23.03 -1.13
CA LYS A 213 12.99 -24.13 -0.42
C LYS A 213 13.98 -23.63 0.64
N ALA A 214 14.61 -22.49 0.43
CA ALA A 214 15.56 -21.90 1.37
C ALA A 214 15.32 -20.41 1.62
N MET A 215 15.74 -19.91 2.79
CA MET A 215 15.66 -18.49 3.18
C MET A 215 16.35 -17.54 2.18
N LYS A 216 17.39 -18.01 1.48
CA LYS A 216 18.12 -17.24 0.46
C LYS A 216 17.29 -16.96 -0.79
N ASP A 217 16.22 -17.73 -1.02
CA ASP A 217 15.38 -17.61 -2.20
C ASP A 217 14.24 -16.59 -2.03
N SER A 218 14.04 -16.03 -0.83
CA SER A 218 12.96 -15.08 -0.53
C SER A 218 13.14 -13.75 -1.29
N GLU A 219 14.33 -13.15 -1.24
CA GLU A 219 14.64 -11.89 -1.94
C GLU A 219 14.52 -12.00 -3.47
N PRO A 220 15.12 -13.00 -4.15
CA PRO A 220 14.99 -13.13 -5.59
C PRO A 220 13.55 -13.43 -6.02
N THR A 221 12.74 -14.09 -5.18
CA THR A 221 11.32 -14.33 -5.47
C THR A 221 10.54 -13.01 -5.47
N LEU A 222 10.76 -12.14 -4.47
CA LEU A 222 10.14 -10.81 -4.43
C LEU A 222 10.57 -9.93 -5.62
N LYS A 223 11.85 -9.99 -6.03
CA LYS A 223 12.33 -9.27 -7.22
C LYS A 223 11.69 -9.78 -8.51
N LYS A 224 11.56 -11.10 -8.68
CA LYS A 224 10.87 -11.69 -9.84
C LYS A 224 9.43 -11.23 -9.92
N GLN A 225 8.74 -11.17 -8.79
CA GLN A 225 7.36 -10.69 -8.73
C GLN A 225 7.24 -9.25 -9.21
N LEU A 226 8.14 -8.37 -8.76
CA LEU A 226 8.18 -6.99 -9.23
C LEU A 226 8.36 -6.91 -10.75
N ILE A 227 9.29 -7.68 -11.30
CA ILE A 227 9.55 -7.73 -12.75
C ILE A 227 8.32 -8.24 -13.52
N ILE A 228 7.68 -9.32 -13.06
CA ILE A 228 6.47 -9.88 -13.67
C ILE A 228 5.34 -8.84 -13.65
N SER A 229 5.13 -8.17 -12.52
CA SER A 229 4.10 -7.12 -12.42
C SER A 229 4.38 -5.94 -13.36
N ILE A 230 5.63 -5.51 -13.50
CA ILE A 230 5.99 -4.42 -14.41
C ILE A 230 5.65 -4.81 -15.85
N VAL A 231 6.08 -5.99 -16.30
CA VAL A 231 5.82 -6.47 -17.67
C VAL A 231 4.33 -6.58 -17.95
N LEU A 232 3.57 -7.19 -17.03
CA LEU A 232 2.12 -7.33 -17.18
C LEU A 232 1.40 -5.97 -17.13
N MET A 233 1.85 -5.05 -16.28
CA MET A 233 1.28 -3.69 -16.21
C MET A 233 1.55 -2.89 -17.47
N THR A 234 2.75 -2.96 -18.04
CA THR A 234 3.05 -2.29 -19.32
C THR A 234 2.10 -2.75 -20.44
N ILE A 235 1.81 -4.06 -20.50
CA ILE A 235 0.84 -4.62 -21.44
C ILE A 235 -0.57 -4.12 -21.11
N GLY A 236 -0.97 -4.19 -19.84
CA GLY A 236 -2.29 -3.75 -19.37
C GLY A 236 -2.57 -2.28 -19.67
N ILE A 237 -1.61 -1.39 -19.37
CA ILE A 237 -1.69 0.05 -19.67
C ILE A 237 -1.86 0.25 -21.17
N SER A 238 -1.05 -0.43 -21.99
CA SER A 238 -1.13 -0.31 -23.45
C SER A 238 -2.53 -0.69 -23.98
N VAL A 239 -3.14 -1.75 -23.44
CA VAL A 239 -4.51 -2.15 -23.79
C VAL A 239 -5.53 -1.10 -23.34
N VAL A 240 -5.44 -0.62 -22.09
CA VAL A 240 -6.37 0.39 -21.56
C VAL A 240 -6.28 1.69 -22.35
N SER A 241 -5.08 2.17 -22.69
CA SER A 241 -4.92 3.40 -23.47
C SER A 241 -5.45 3.29 -24.90
N LEU A 242 -5.41 2.11 -25.52
CA LEU A 242 -5.96 1.90 -26.86
C LEU A 242 -7.49 1.85 -26.86
N VAL A 243 -8.10 1.37 -25.78
CA VAL A 243 -9.56 1.21 -25.67
C VAL A 243 -10.24 2.46 -25.09
N ALA A 244 -9.62 3.09 -24.09
CA ALA A 244 -10.24 4.16 -23.32
C ALA A 244 -9.93 5.57 -23.84
N LEU A 245 -8.87 5.77 -24.62
CA LEU A 245 -8.48 7.09 -25.12
C LEU A 245 -8.69 7.21 -26.63
N PRO A 246 -9.24 8.35 -27.10
CA PRO A 246 -9.29 8.65 -28.53
C PRO A 246 -7.86 8.84 -29.10
N PRO A 247 -7.67 8.63 -30.42
CA PRO A 247 -6.35 8.70 -31.05
C PRO A 247 -5.67 10.08 -30.93
N SER A 248 -6.47 11.14 -30.82
CA SER A 248 -6.02 12.51 -30.58
C SER A 248 -7.00 13.25 -29.68
N PHE A 249 -6.48 13.98 -28.71
CA PHE A 249 -7.25 14.80 -27.78
C PHE A 249 -6.40 16.01 -27.33
N THR A 250 -6.99 16.96 -26.61
CA THR A 250 -6.26 18.11 -26.07
C THR A 250 -6.11 18.03 -24.57
N ILE A 251 -4.92 18.36 -24.07
CA ILE A 251 -4.60 18.53 -22.66
C ILE A 251 -4.38 20.02 -22.38
N PHE A 252 -4.91 20.50 -21.25
CA PHE A 252 -4.63 21.84 -20.77
C PHE A 252 -3.15 22.04 -20.40
N SER A 253 -2.55 23.11 -20.92
CA SER A 253 -1.17 23.50 -20.67
C SER A 253 -1.08 25.02 -20.47
N PHE A 254 -1.23 25.47 -19.22
CA PHE A 254 -1.03 26.87 -18.79
C PHE A 254 -1.75 27.92 -19.66
N GLY A 255 -3.01 27.66 -20.03
CA GLY A 255 -3.83 28.55 -20.86
C GLY A 255 -3.93 28.17 -22.33
N GLU A 256 -3.13 27.20 -22.80
CA GLU A 256 -3.26 26.63 -24.15
C GLU A 256 -3.75 25.18 -24.12
N GLN A 257 -4.49 24.77 -25.16
CA GLN A 257 -4.92 23.39 -25.35
C GLN A 257 -3.93 22.68 -26.27
N LYS A 258 -3.08 21.83 -25.69
CA LYS A 258 -2.04 21.08 -26.43
C LYS A 258 -2.63 19.80 -27.01
N VAL A 259 -2.48 19.59 -28.31
CA VAL A 259 -2.87 18.33 -28.96
C VAL A 259 -1.91 17.21 -28.55
N VAL A 260 -2.45 16.15 -27.98
CA VAL A 260 -1.73 14.96 -27.51
C VAL A 260 -2.32 13.72 -28.19
N LYS A 261 -1.44 12.77 -28.52
CA LYS A 261 -1.83 11.47 -29.07
C LYS A 261 -1.81 10.42 -27.96
N ASN A 262 -2.67 9.41 -28.07
CA ASN A 262 -2.80 8.33 -27.09
C ASN A 262 -1.48 7.64 -26.72
N TRP A 263 -0.58 7.41 -27.68
CA TRP A 263 0.71 6.75 -27.45
C TRP A 263 1.69 7.57 -26.58
N TYR A 264 1.55 8.89 -26.54
CA TYR A 264 2.32 9.70 -25.59
C TYR A 264 1.89 9.42 -24.15
N VAL A 265 0.60 9.19 -23.90
CA VAL A 265 0.12 8.84 -22.55
C VAL A 265 0.63 7.47 -22.11
N ILE A 266 0.67 6.50 -23.03
CA ILE A 266 1.26 5.18 -22.76
C ILE A 266 2.71 5.34 -22.29
N LEU A 267 3.50 6.15 -23.00
CA LEU A 267 4.90 6.40 -22.64
C LEU A 267 5.00 7.12 -21.29
N SER A 268 4.15 8.11 -21.03
CA SER A 268 4.18 8.86 -19.76
C SER A 268 3.80 8.03 -18.54
N VAL A 269 2.95 7.01 -18.69
CA VAL A 269 2.55 6.13 -17.57
C VAL A 269 3.56 4.99 -17.37
N CYS A 270 4.24 4.57 -18.44
CA CYS A 270 5.25 3.50 -18.39
C CYS A 270 6.64 3.97 -17.97
N TYR A 271 6.92 5.27 -17.98
CA TYR A 271 8.21 5.88 -17.64
C TYR A 271 8.19 6.47 -16.23
#